data_AF-A0AAU4FM87-F1
#
_entry.id   AF-A0AAU4FM87-F1
#
_cell.length_a   1.000
_cell.length_b   1.000
_cell.length_c   1.000
_cell.angle_alpha   90.00
_cell.angle_beta   90.00
_cell.angle_gamma   90.00
#
_symmetry.space_group_name_H-M   'P 1'
#
loop_
_entity.id
_entity.type
_entity.pdbx_description
1 polymer ?
#
loop_
_entity_poly.entity_id
_entity_poly.type
_entity_poly.pdbx_seq_one_letter_code
_entity_poly.pdbx_strand_id
1 'polypeptide(L)'
;MYEPIRTKSVQSTADDSTAYPHRSREEELDIQLAGHLAALLAVTDELGLTGDGDRIAAQVTRLRGTEPVRGTGPSGTDHGVLHQRAHTLAGRALVVAASRADTAAAILAAERMDAHTAARHLTGAL
;
A
#
# COMPACT_ATOMS: atom_id res chain seq x y z
N MET A 1 35.75 22.94 57.71
CA MET A 1 36.18 23.27 56.34
C MET A 1 35.94 22.05 55.48
N TYR A 2 34.82 22.02 54.76
CA TYR A 2 34.53 21.00 53.75
C TYR A 2 34.65 21.70 52.40
N GLU A 3 35.54 21.24 51.53
CA GLU A 3 35.60 21.74 50.16
C GLU A 3 34.44 21.16 49.34
N PRO A 4 33.74 21.97 48.52
CA PRO A 4 32.75 21.45 47.60
C PRO A 4 33.45 20.80 46.42
N ILE A 5 33.07 19.56 46.13
CA ILE A 5 33.56 18.78 44.99
C ILE A 5 33.21 19.54 43.70
N ARG A 6 34.23 20.10 43.03
CA ARG A 6 34.15 20.51 41.62
C ARG A 6 34.17 19.24 40.75
N THR A 7 33.02 18.66 40.49
CA THR A 7 32.86 17.79 39.32
C THR A 7 32.28 18.63 38.20
N LYS A 8 33.08 18.84 37.14
CA LYS A 8 32.54 19.21 35.84
C LYS A 8 31.49 18.17 35.49
N SER A 9 30.22 18.57 35.44
CA SER A 9 29.19 17.77 34.81
C SER A 9 29.50 17.77 33.32
N VAL A 10 30.16 16.70 32.87
CA VAL A 10 30.36 16.41 31.45
C VAL A 10 29.31 15.39 31.02
N GLN A 11 28.03 15.67 31.32
CA GLN A 11 26.95 15.06 30.56
C GLN A 11 26.77 15.88 29.28
N SER A 12 27.65 15.58 28.31
CA SER A 12 27.43 15.95 26.91
C SER A 12 26.16 15.25 26.45
N THR A 13 25.06 15.99 26.36
CA THR A 13 23.88 15.58 25.61
C THR A 13 24.21 15.75 24.12
N ALA A 14 23.68 14.86 23.29
CA ALA A 14 23.80 14.85 21.82
C ALA A 14 25.11 14.26 21.28
N ASP A 15 25.15 12.93 21.20
CA ASP A 15 25.56 12.34 19.94
C ASP A 15 24.41 11.44 19.48
N ASP A 16 23.68 11.98 18.51
CA ASP A 16 22.44 11.48 17.93
C ASP A 16 22.77 10.29 17.00
N SER A 17 23.29 9.23 17.61
CA SER A 17 23.60 7.96 16.95
C SER A 17 22.36 7.08 16.78
N THR A 18 21.16 7.64 17.01
CA THR A 18 19.92 7.11 16.47
C THR A 18 19.84 7.53 15.02
N ALA A 19 20.60 6.81 14.18
CA ALA A 19 20.39 6.77 12.75
C ALA A 19 18.98 6.20 12.48
N TYR A 20 17.96 7.05 12.64
CA TYR A 20 16.63 6.80 12.12
C TYR A 20 16.80 6.61 10.62
N PRO A 21 16.23 5.55 10.01
CA PRO A 21 16.27 5.41 8.57
C PRO A 21 15.47 6.60 7.99
N HIS A 22 16.18 7.62 7.52
CA HIS A 22 15.61 8.77 6.85
C HIS A 22 15.13 8.37 5.46
N ARG A 23 14.09 7.52 5.38
CA ARG A 23 13.33 7.44 4.14
C ARG A 23 12.57 8.74 3.98
N SER A 24 12.63 9.30 2.78
CA SER A 24 11.85 10.45 2.43
C SER A 24 10.36 10.06 2.49
N ARG A 25 9.50 11.00 2.89
CA ARG A 25 8.05 10.80 2.90
C ARG A 25 7.53 10.22 1.57
N GLU A 26 8.09 10.65 0.45
CA GLU A 26 7.74 10.14 -0.88
C GLU A 26 8.08 8.65 -1.06
N GLU A 27 9.23 8.21 -0.56
CA GLU A 27 9.63 6.80 -0.59
C GLU A 27 8.70 5.97 0.29
N GLU A 28 8.32 6.47 1.47
CA GLU A 28 7.34 5.81 2.32
C GLU A 28 5.98 5.66 1.64
N LEU A 29 5.53 6.69 0.92
CA LEU A 29 4.29 6.64 0.14
C LEU A 29 4.40 5.64 -1.01
N ASP A 30 5.54 5.54 -1.69
CA ASP A 30 5.77 4.53 -2.73
C ASP A 30 5.63 3.11 -2.20
N ILE A 31 6.24 2.84 -1.04
CA ILE A 31 6.20 1.53 -0.42
C ILE A 31 4.77 1.19 0.00
N GLN A 32 4.07 2.14 0.62
CA GLN A 32 2.68 1.97 1.00
C GLN A 32 1.81 1.73 -0.24
N LEU A 33 1.98 2.52 -1.30
CA LEU A 33 1.20 2.40 -2.52
C LEU A 33 1.44 1.04 -3.19
N ALA A 34 2.71 0.65 -3.34
CA ALA A 34 3.08 -0.65 -3.90
C ALA A 34 2.54 -1.81 -3.05
N GLY A 35 2.52 -1.66 -1.71
CA GLY A 35 1.94 -2.63 -0.79
C GLY A 35 0.43 -2.80 -0.98
N HIS A 36 -0.32 -1.69 -1.02
CA HIS A 36 -1.77 -1.74 -1.23
C HIS A 36 -2.13 -2.28 -2.63
N LEU A 37 -1.40 -1.89 -3.68
CA LEU A 37 -1.61 -2.40 -5.03
C LEU A 37 -1.27 -3.89 -5.15
N ALA A 38 -0.23 -4.38 -4.46
CA ALA A 38 0.07 -5.81 -4.45
C ALA A 38 -0.99 -6.63 -3.70
N ALA A 39 -1.53 -6.10 -2.59
CA ALA A 39 -2.65 -6.74 -1.92
C ALA A 39 -3.92 -6.74 -2.79
N LEU A 40 -4.18 -5.65 -3.52
CA LEU A 40 -5.29 -5.56 -4.47
C LEU A 40 -5.11 -6.58 -5.61
N LEU A 41 -3.89 -6.70 -6.14
CA LEU A 41 -3.56 -7.68 -7.18
C LEU A 41 -3.88 -9.11 -6.74
N ALA A 42 -3.47 -9.50 -5.54
CA ALA A 42 -3.76 -10.83 -5.01
C ALA A 42 -5.26 -11.15 -4.99
N VAL A 43 -6.09 -10.21 -4.50
CA VAL A 43 -7.55 -10.39 -4.48
C VAL A 43 -8.14 -10.40 -5.90
N THR A 44 -7.56 -9.62 -6.81
CA THR A 44 -7.98 -9.57 -8.22
C THR A 44 -7.65 -10.87 -8.96
N ASP A 45 -6.50 -11.47 -8.67
CA ASP A 45 -6.10 -12.78 -9.18
C ASP A 45 -7.02 -13.89 -8.63
N GLU A 46 -7.38 -13.83 -7.34
CA GLU A 46 -8.37 -14.76 -6.74
C GLU A 46 -9.76 -14.65 -7.37
N LEU A 47 -10.15 -13.46 -7.82
CA LEU A 47 -11.40 -13.23 -8.57
C LEU A 47 -11.31 -13.69 -10.04
N GLY A 48 -10.13 -14.11 -10.52
CA GLY A 48 -9.92 -14.50 -11.92
C GLY A 48 -9.98 -13.34 -12.92
N LEU A 49 -9.83 -12.09 -12.46
CA LEU A 49 -9.91 -10.89 -13.31
C LEU A 49 -8.55 -10.57 -13.96
N THR A 50 -8.08 -11.46 -14.83
CA THR A 50 -6.70 -11.43 -15.36
C THR A 50 -6.31 -10.09 -15.99
N GLY A 51 -7.17 -9.50 -16.83
CA GLY A 51 -6.88 -8.22 -17.48
C GLY A 51 -6.75 -7.04 -16.50
N ASP A 52 -7.55 -7.02 -15.44
CA ASP A 52 -7.41 -6.00 -14.38
C ASP A 52 -6.18 -6.26 -13.53
N GLY A 53 -5.89 -7.54 -13.25
CA GLY A 53 -4.67 -7.98 -12.57
C GLY A 53 -3.42 -7.54 -13.31
N ASP A 54 -3.39 -7.64 -14.64
CA ASP A 54 -2.23 -7.23 -15.44
C ASP A 54 -1.99 -5.71 -15.39
N ARG A 55 -3.07 -4.92 -15.43
CA ARG A 55 -2.98 -3.46 -15.25
C ARG A 55 -2.43 -3.09 -13.87
N ILE A 56 -2.86 -3.79 -12.82
CA ILE A 56 -2.35 -3.58 -11.46
C ILE A 56 -0.90 -4.05 -11.34
N ALA A 57 -0.54 -5.19 -11.92
CA ALA A 57 0.81 -5.73 -11.90
C ALA A 57 1.80 -4.78 -12.58
N ALA A 58 1.46 -4.23 -13.75
CA ALA A 58 2.27 -3.22 -14.43
C ALA A 58 2.52 -1.99 -13.56
N GLN A 59 1.48 -1.54 -12.85
CA GLN A 59 1.57 -0.41 -11.93
C GLN A 59 2.48 -0.71 -10.72
N VAL A 60 2.40 -1.92 -10.18
CA VAL A 60 3.27 -2.39 -9.10
C VAL A 60 4.73 -2.49 -9.55
N THR A 61 4.98 -3.02 -10.74
CA THR A 61 6.32 -3.08 -11.34
C THR A 61 6.91 -1.70 -11.56
N ARG A 62 6.09 -0.74 -11.99
CA ARG A 62 6.54 0.66 -12.13
C ARG A 62 7.03 1.25 -10.80
N LEU A 63 6.36 0.93 -9.68
CA LEU A 63 6.71 1.44 -8.35
C LEU A 63 7.89 0.70 -7.70
N ARG A 64 8.01 -0.62 -7.92
CA ARG A 64 9.04 -1.46 -7.27
C ARG A 64 10.23 -1.79 -8.15
N GLY A 65 10.14 -1.62 -9.46
CA GLY A 65 11.12 -2.07 -10.44
C GLY A 65 11.13 -3.58 -10.70
N THR A 66 10.29 -4.36 -10.00
CA THR A 66 10.24 -5.82 -10.11
C THR A 66 8.82 -6.33 -10.33
N GLU A 67 8.70 -7.44 -11.04
CA GLU A 67 7.41 -8.06 -11.31
C GLU A 67 6.80 -8.65 -10.02
N PRO A 68 5.54 -8.34 -9.68
CA PRO A 68 4.90 -8.92 -8.51
C PRO A 68 4.60 -10.40 -8.73
N VAL A 69 4.73 -11.18 -7.66
CA VAL A 69 4.26 -12.58 -7.63
C VAL A 69 2.74 -12.61 -7.83
N ARG A 70 2.27 -13.44 -8.77
CA ARG A 70 0.85 -13.61 -9.10
C ARG A 70 0.23 -14.74 -8.29
N GLY A 71 -1.02 -14.56 -7.88
CA GLY A 71 -1.80 -15.58 -7.16
C GLY A 71 -2.26 -16.71 -8.09
N THR A 72 -2.26 -17.94 -7.59
CA THR A 72 -2.70 -19.11 -8.35
C THR A 72 -4.17 -19.43 -8.07
N GLY A 73 -5.07 -18.84 -8.88
CA GLY A 73 -6.45 -19.28 -9.03
C GLY A 73 -7.40 -19.00 -7.85
N PRO A 74 -8.71 -19.30 -8.05
CA PRO A 74 -9.75 -18.96 -7.08
C PRO A 74 -9.59 -19.75 -5.77
N SER A 75 -9.65 -19.04 -4.64
CA SER A 75 -9.47 -19.59 -3.29
C SER A 75 -10.72 -20.29 -2.73
N GLY A 76 -11.83 -20.30 -3.48
CA GLY A 76 -13.14 -20.76 -3.00
C GLY A 76 -13.84 -19.77 -2.06
N THR A 77 -13.23 -18.61 -1.82
CA THR A 77 -13.86 -17.50 -1.08
C THR A 77 -15.04 -16.94 -1.86
N ASP A 78 -16.09 -16.53 -1.15
CA ASP A 78 -17.24 -15.86 -1.74
C ASP A 78 -16.83 -14.60 -2.54
N HIS A 79 -17.32 -14.48 -3.77
CA HIS A 79 -16.99 -13.37 -4.67
C HIS A 79 -17.42 -12.02 -4.10
N GLY A 80 -18.55 -11.95 -3.38
CA GLY A 80 -19.02 -10.72 -2.76
C GLY A 80 -18.08 -10.22 -1.66
N VAL A 81 -17.52 -11.13 -0.87
CA VAL A 81 -16.47 -10.85 0.12
C VAL A 81 -15.17 -10.39 -0.57
N LEU A 82 -14.75 -11.06 -1.63
CA LEU A 82 -13.56 -10.67 -2.39
C LEU A 82 -13.71 -9.27 -3.01
N HIS A 83 -14.86 -8.95 -3.62
CA HIS A 83 -15.14 -7.62 -4.15
C HIS A 83 -15.15 -6.54 -3.05
N GLN A 84 -15.69 -6.83 -1.86
CA GLN A 84 -15.64 -5.89 -0.72
C GLN A 84 -14.20 -5.59 -0.29
N ARG A 85 -13.38 -6.64 -0.18
CA ARG A 85 -11.97 -6.53 0.19
C ARG A 85 -11.20 -5.73 -0.87
N ALA A 86 -11.43 -6.04 -2.15
CA ALA A 86 -10.80 -5.35 -3.27
C ALA A 86 -11.19 -3.87 -3.31
N HIS A 87 -12.47 -3.53 -3.13
CA HIS A 87 -12.93 -2.14 -3.04
C HIS A 87 -12.23 -1.37 -1.90
N THR A 88 -12.13 -1.99 -0.72
CA THR A 88 -11.45 -1.37 0.43
C THR A 88 -9.95 -1.14 0.16
N LEU A 89 -9.28 -2.10 -0.46
CA LEU A 89 -7.86 -1.97 -0.82
C LEU A 89 -7.65 -0.88 -1.89
N ALA A 90 -8.53 -0.82 -2.89
CA ALA A 90 -8.50 0.22 -3.90
C ALA A 90 -8.69 1.63 -3.30
N GLY A 91 -9.60 1.79 -2.32
CA GLY A 91 -9.75 3.05 -1.59
C GLY A 91 -8.49 3.48 -0.82
N ARG A 92 -7.80 2.54 -0.19
CA ARG A 92 -6.52 2.82 0.49
C ARG A 92 -5.41 3.20 -0.50
N ALA A 93 -5.33 2.49 -1.63
CA ALA A 93 -4.40 2.84 -2.70
C ALA A 93 -4.68 4.23 -3.28
N LEU A 94 -5.96 4.60 -3.46
CA LEU A 94 -6.38 5.90 -3.98
C LEU A 94 -5.89 7.05 -3.08
N VAL A 95 -6.07 6.94 -1.76
CA VAL A 95 -5.64 7.99 -0.81
C VAL A 95 -4.11 8.18 -0.84
N VAL A 96 -3.36 7.08 -0.87
CA VAL A 96 -1.89 7.13 -0.92
C VAL A 96 -1.41 7.70 -2.26
N ALA A 97 -2.01 7.27 -3.37
CA ALA A 97 -1.71 7.78 -4.71
C ALA A 97 -1.96 9.29 -4.82
N ALA A 98 -3.10 9.76 -4.34
CA ALA A 98 -3.43 11.19 -4.29
C ALA A 98 -2.43 11.97 -3.42
N SER A 99 -2.04 11.42 -2.27
CA SER A 99 -1.07 12.04 -1.37
C SER A 99 0.33 12.19 -1.98
N ARG A 100 0.69 11.30 -2.91
CA ARG A 100 1.92 11.35 -3.71
C ARG A 100 1.79 12.21 -4.98
N ALA A 101 0.57 12.59 -5.36
CA ALA A 101 0.24 13.13 -6.68
C ALA A 101 0.51 12.15 -7.85
N ASP A 102 0.48 10.84 -7.58
CA ASP A 102 0.53 9.81 -8.62
C ASP A 102 -0.85 9.65 -9.28
N THR A 103 -1.09 10.48 -10.30
CA THR A 103 -2.38 10.55 -10.99
C THR A 103 -2.74 9.23 -11.69
N ALA A 104 -1.74 8.54 -12.25
CA ALA A 104 -1.97 7.26 -12.93
C ALA A 104 -2.43 6.17 -11.94
N ALA A 105 -1.78 6.10 -10.77
CA ALA A 105 -2.19 5.19 -9.71
C ALA A 105 -3.58 5.54 -9.16
N ALA A 106 -3.88 6.83 -9.02
CA ALA A 106 -5.16 7.31 -8.52
C ALA A 106 -6.31 6.94 -9.47
N ILE A 107 -6.14 7.18 -10.78
CA ILE A 107 -7.15 6.81 -11.79
C ILE A 107 -7.39 5.30 -11.77
N LEU A 108 -6.33 4.49 -11.79
CA LEU A 108 -6.46 3.03 -11.72
C LEU A 108 -7.22 2.59 -10.46
N ALA A 109 -6.87 3.14 -9.29
CA ALA A 109 -7.52 2.81 -8.04
C ALA A 109 -9.02 3.18 -8.03
N ALA A 110 -9.38 4.35 -8.57
CA ALA A 110 -10.76 4.78 -8.72
C ALA A 110 -11.56 3.84 -9.66
N GLU A 111 -11.00 3.52 -10.83
CA GLU A 111 -11.62 2.58 -11.78
C GLU A 111 -11.83 1.19 -11.16
N ARG A 112 -10.91 0.72 -10.29
CA ARG A 112 -11.08 -0.55 -9.57
C ARG A 112 -12.15 -0.46 -8.48
N MET A 113 -12.21 0.64 -7.73
CA MET A 113 -13.28 0.86 -6.75
C MET A 113 -14.65 0.78 -7.39
N ASP A 114 -14.85 1.48 -8.52
CA ASP A 114 -16.13 1.51 -9.23
C ASP A 114 -16.52 0.14 -9.79
N ALA A 115 -15.56 -0.57 -10.40
CA ALA A 115 -15.78 -1.92 -10.91
C ALA A 115 -16.21 -2.90 -9.80
N HIS A 116 -15.59 -2.85 -8.63
CA HIS A 116 -15.95 -3.71 -7.50
C HIS A 116 -17.29 -3.31 -6.87
N THR A 117 -17.65 -2.02 -6.85
CA THR A 117 -18.99 -1.57 -6.44
C THR A 117 -20.05 -2.13 -7.39
N ALA A 118 -19.84 -2.00 -8.70
CA ALA A 118 -20.76 -2.54 -9.71
C ALA A 118 -20.93 -4.06 -9.58
N ALA A 119 -19.82 -4.79 -9.42
CA ALA A 119 -19.85 -6.24 -9.23
C ALA A 119 -20.65 -6.66 -7.99
N ARG A 120 -20.50 -5.96 -6.86
CA ARG A 120 -21.28 -6.23 -5.63
C ARG A 120 -22.78 -6.03 -5.82
N HIS A 121 -23.17 -5.01 -6.59
CA HIS A 121 -24.58 -4.77 -6.89
C HIS A 121 -25.15 -5.88 -7.77
N LEU A 122 -24.35 -6.47 -8.67
CA LEU A 122 -24.75 -7.62 -9.48
C LEU A 122 -24.85 -8.90 -8.65
N THR A 123 -23.90 -9.16 -7.74
CA THR A 123 -23.94 -10.35 -6.86
C THR A 123 -25.11 -10.30 -5.88
N GLY A 124 -25.48 -9.12 -5.36
CA GLY A 124 -26.60 -8.97 -4.43
C GLY A 124 -27.99 -8.95 -5.08
N ALA A 125 -28.07 -8.89 -6.42
CA ALA A 125 -29.33 -8.87 -7.17
C ALA A 125 -29.80 -10.28 -7.63
N LEU A 126 -29.00 -11.32 -7.36
CA LEU A 126 -29.29 -12.73 -7.66
C LEU A 126 -29.76 -13.47 -6.40
#